data_AF-A0A948UVU9-F1
#
_entry.id   AF-A0A948UVU9-F1
#
_cell.length_a   1.000
_cell.length_b   1.000
_cell.length_c   1.000
_cell.angle_alpha   90.00
_cell.angle_beta   90.00
_cell.angle_gamma   90.00
#
_symmetry.space_group_name_H-M   'P 1'
#
loop_
_entity.id
_entity.type
_entity.pdbx_description
1 polymer ?
#
loop_
_entity_poly.entity_id
_entity_poly.type
_entity_poly.pdbx_seq_one_letter_code
_entity_poly.pdbx_strand_id
1 'polypeptide(L)'
;MRKANIVRLITYSTAVLIPILAMLNCSGWSTIDGKVSSCIIDGEVFREFANACYGFILLSAFMLGLPLILYLGGIIATTEAMIFLTTKINVKLKQDK
;
A
#
# COMPACT_ATOMS: atom_id res chain seq x y z
N MET A 1 -9.10 30.78 13.70
CA MET A 1 -8.32 29.56 13.99
C MET A 1 -7.12 29.91 14.86
N ARG A 2 -6.82 29.13 15.91
CA ARG A 2 -5.63 29.35 16.76
C ARG A 2 -4.37 29.18 15.91
N LYS A 3 -3.34 30.02 16.08
CA LYS A 3 -2.10 29.98 15.27
C LYS A 3 -1.49 28.57 15.16
N ALA A 4 -1.54 27.79 16.23
CA ALA A 4 -1.08 26.39 16.27
C ALA A 4 -1.81 25.46 15.27
N ASN A 5 -3.09 25.68 15.01
CA ASN A 5 -3.87 24.86 14.07
C ASN A 5 -3.50 25.15 12.62
N ILE A 6 -3.15 26.41 12.32
CA ILE A 6 -2.73 26.83 10.98
C ILE A 6 -1.36 26.20 10.65
N VAL A 7 -0.42 26.23 11.60
CA VAL A 7 0.90 25.60 11.42
C VAL A 7 0.75 24.11 11.17
N ARG A 8 -0.05 23.40 11.99
CA ARG A 8 -0.33 21.97 11.79
C ARG A 8 -0.94 21.68 10.42
N LEU A 9 -1.91 22.48 10.01
CA LEU A 9 -2.54 22.34 8.70
C LEU A 9 -1.51 22.46 7.58
N ILE A 10 -0.68 23.51 7.61
CA ILE A 10 0.37 23.71 6.59
C ILE A 10 1.36 22.54 6.59
N THR A 11 1.81 22.07 7.75
CA THR A 11 2.74 20.94 7.84
C THR A 11 2.14 19.66 7.24
N TYR A 12 0.89 19.33 7.58
CA TYR A 12 0.25 18.14 7.02
C TYR A 12 -0.04 18.28 5.53
N SER A 13 -0.48 19.46 5.10
CA SER A 13 -0.71 19.73 3.68
C SER A 13 0.58 19.64 2.87
N THR A 14 1.68 20.21 3.34
CA THR A 14 2.97 20.14 2.63
C THR A 14 3.55 18.73 2.61
N ALA A 15 3.45 17.99 3.72
CA ALA A 15 3.90 16.60 3.79
C ALA A 15 3.18 15.67 2.79
N VAL A 16 1.95 15.99 2.39
CA VAL A 16 1.18 15.22 1.41
C VAL A 16 1.31 15.79 -0.01
N LEU A 17 1.15 17.10 -0.16
CA LEU A 17 1.10 17.74 -1.48
C LEU A 17 2.45 17.78 -2.17
N ILE A 18 3.55 17.99 -1.44
CA ILE A 18 4.90 18.09 -2.04
C ILE A 18 5.32 16.76 -2.69
N PRO A 19 5.18 15.59 -2.03
CA PRO A 19 5.45 14.30 -2.68
C PRO A 19 4.58 14.06 -3.92
N ILE A 20 3.28 14.40 -3.86
CA ILE A 20 2.37 14.25 -5.00
C ILE A 20 2.84 15.11 -6.17
N LEU A 21 3.15 16.39 -5.92
CA LEU A 21 3.64 17.30 -6.95
C LEU A 21 4.96 16.82 -7.57
N ALA A 22 5.86 16.26 -6.77
CA ALA A 22 7.12 15.71 -7.28
C ALA A 22 6.91 14.51 -8.22
N MET A 23 5.99 13.59 -7.86
CA MET A 23 5.62 12.46 -8.71
C MET A 23 4.75 12.86 -9.91
N LEU A 24 4.06 14.00 -9.86
CA LEU A 24 3.38 14.55 -11.04
C LEU A 24 4.34 15.29 -11.98
N ASN A 25 5.44 15.82 -11.45
CA ASN A 25 6.48 16.48 -12.24
C ASN A 25 7.36 15.48 -13.01
N CYS A 26 7.61 14.30 -12.44
CA CYS A 26 8.50 13.29 -13.01
C CYS A 26 7.74 12.01 -13.39
N SER A 27 8.16 11.32 -14.45
CA SER A 27 7.45 10.15 -14.97
C SER A 27 8.40 9.01 -15.37
N GLY A 28 7.83 7.83 -15.63
CA GLY A 28 8.57 6.66 -16.10
C GLY A 28 9.53 6.10 -15.06
N TRP A 29 9.13 6.09 -13.79
CA TRP A 29 9.91 5.47 -12.73
C TRP A 29 10.03 3.95 -12.95
N SER A 30 11.28 3.47 -13.10
CA SER A 30 11.61 2.06 -13.28
C SER A 30 11.65 1.34 -11.95
N THR A 31 10.93 0.21 -11.83
CA THR A 31 11.01 -0.69 -10.66
C THR A 31 12.34 -1.44 -10.60
N ILE A 32 13.07 -1.54 -11.71
CA ILE A 32 14.36 -2.26 -11.80
C ILE A 32 15.49 -1.35 -11.29
N ASP A 33 15.56 -0.13 -11.82
CA ASP A 33 16.68 0.79 -11.56
C ASP A 33 16.35 1.85 -10.49
N GLY A 34 15.08 1.94 -10.07
CA GLY A 34 14.61 2.89 -9.08
C GLY A 34 14.66 4.36 -9.54
N LYS A 35 14.68 4.61 -10.86
CA LYS A 35 14.91 5.95 -11.44
C LYS A 35 13.78 6.38 -12.37
N VAL A 36 13.39 7.65 -12.28
CA VAL A 36 12.53 8.36 -13.24
C VAL A 36 13.26 8.61 -14.56
N SER A 37 12.55 8.45 -15.68
CA SER A 37 13.11 8.63 -17.02
C SER A 37 13.12 10.11 -17.42
N SER A 38 12.03 10.84 -17.15
CA SER A 38 11.84 12.24 -17.55
C SER A 38 11.13 13.06 -16.48
N CYS A 39 11.38 14.38 -16.48
CA CYS A 39 10.66 15.35 -15.66
C CYS A 39 10.28 16.58 -16.48
N ILE A 40 9.17 17.24 -16.15
CA ILE A 40 8.73 18.50 -16.78
C ILE A 40 9.72 19.61 -16.44
N ILE A 41 9.96 19.81 -15.14
CA ILE A 41 11.09 20.60 -14.64
C ILE A 41 12.21 19.62 -14.35
N ASP A 42 13.20 19.58 -15.25
CA ASP A 42 14.33 18.68 -15.14
C ASP A 42 15.45 19.30 -14.29
N GLY A 43 15.62 18.73 -13.10
CA GLY A 43 16.69 19.08 -12.18
C GLY A 43 17.00 17.90 -11.29
N GLU A 44 18.28 17.75 -10.93
CA GLU A 44 18.78 16.61 -10.16
C GLU A 44 18.02 16.42 -8.83
N VAL A 45 17.82 17.51 -8.09
CA VAL A 45 17.07 17.52 -6.82
C VAL A 45 15.64 17.01 -6.99
N PHE A 46 14.95 17.39 -8.07
CA PHE A 46 13.58 16.96 -8.32
C PHE A 46 13.50 15.49 -8.72
N ARG A 47 14.48 15.00 -9.49
CA ARG A 47 14.60 13.59 -9.86
C ARG A 47 14.84 12.72 -8.64
N GLU A 48 15.81 13.08 -7.80
CA GLU A 48 16.12 12.33 -6.58
C GLU A 48 14.93 12.30 -5.62
N PHE A 49 14.29 13.45 -5.41
CA PHE A 49 13.13 13.54 -4.55
C PHE A 49 11.94 12.72 -5.09
N ALA A 50 11.68 12.75 -6.39
CA ALA A 50 10.66 11.91 -7.02
C ALA A 50 10.99 10.41 -6.89
N ASN A 51 12.24 10.01 -7.12
CA ASN A 51 12.69 8.63 -6.94
C ASN A 51 12.47 8.13 -5.50
N ALA A 52 12.80 8.96 -4.51
CA ALA A 52 12.55 8.66 -3.11
C ALA A 52 11.05 8.50 -2.81
N CYS A 53 10.20 9.38 -3.36
CA CYS A 53 8.74 9.30 -3.20
C CYS A 53 8.16 8.01 -3.81
N TYR A 54 8.53 7.68 -5.05
CA TYR A 54 8.09 6.43 -5.70
C TYR A 54 8.56 5.18 -4.95
N GLY A 55 9.83 5.15 -4.54
CA GLY A 55 10.39 4.05 -3.77
C GLY A 55 9.70 3.86 -2.42
N PHE A 56 9.44 4.96 -1.70
CA PHE A 56 8.73 4.93 -0.42
C PHE A 56 7.30 4.40 -0.56
N ILE A 57 6.57 4.83 -1.59
CA ILE A 57 5.21 4.34 -1.87
C ILE A 57 5.23 2.86 -2.23
N LEU A 58 6.14 2.43 -3.10
CA LEU A 58 6.24 1.03 -3.48
C LEU A 58 6.55 0.15 -2.27
N LEU A 59 7.52 0.54 -1.44
CA LEU A 59 7.87 -0.17 -0.23
C LEU A 59 6.69 -0.23 0.74
N SER A 60 6.00 0.90 0.95
CA SER A 60 4.82 0.97 1.82
C SER A 60 3.69 0.07 1.32
N ALA A 61 3.45 0.08 0.01
CA ALA A 61 2.44 -0.77 -0.62
C ALA A 61 2.78 -2.26 -0.49
N PHE A 62 4.05 -2.64 -0.63
CA PHE A 62 4.49 -4.02 -0.43
C PHE A 62 4.39 -4.45 1.04
N MET A 63 4.88 -3.61 1.96
CA MET A 63 4.84 -3.87 3.39
C MET A 63 3.42 -4.00 3.94
N LEU A 64 2.43 -3.32 3.35
CA LEU A 64 1.03 -3.43 3.76
C LEU A 64 0.27 -4.49 2.95
N GLY A 65 0.56 -4.62 1.66
CA GLY A 65 -0.10 -5.56 0.76
C GLY A 65 0.14 -7.01 1.13
N LEU A 66 1.40 -7.39 1.42
CA LEU A 66 1.73 -8.78 1.74
C LEU A 66 1.04 -9.27 3.04
N PRO A 67 1.11 -8.55 4.18
CA PRO A 67 0.39 -8.95 5.39
C PRO A 67 -1.13 -9.00 5.20
N LEU A 68 -1.70 -8.07 4.42
CA LEU A 68 -3.13 -8.04 4.15
C LEU A 68 -3.58 -9.28 3.35
N ILE A 69 -2.81 -9.66 2.31
CA ILE A 69 -3.09 -10.86 1.53
C ILE A 69 -3.01 -12.12 2.39
N LEU A 70 -1.97 -12.24 3.24
CA LEU A 70 -1.83 -13.38 4.14
C LEU A 70 -2.99 -13.47 5.14
N TYR A 71 -3.41 -12.34 5.70
CA TYR A 71 -4.54 -12.28 6.61
C TYR A 71 -5.85 -12.73 5.95
N LEU A 72 -6.18 -12.18 4.77
CA LEU A 72 -7.37 -12.56 4.01
C LEU A 72 -7.33 -14.04 3.59
N GLY A 73 -6.17 -14.52 3.13
CA GLY A 73 -5.96 -15.92 2.80
C GLY A 73 -6.19 -16.84 4.00
N GLY A 74 -5.74 -16.44 5.19
CA GLY A 74 -5.97 -17.18 6.44
C GLY A 74 -7.44 -17.26 6.81
N ILE A 75 -8.20 -16.17 6.67
CA ILE A 75 -9.66 -16.16 6.91
C ILE A 75 -10.37 -17.12 5.97
N ILE A 76 -10.06 -17.05 4.67
CA ILE A 76 -10.69 -17.92 3.67
C ILE A 76 -10.37 -19.39 3.99
N ALA A 77 -9.09 -19.72 4.19
CA ALA A 77 -8.66 -21.08 4.48
C ALA A 77 -9.32 -21.66 5.75
N THR A 78 -9.40 -20.86 6.83
CA THR A 78 -10.02 -21.31 8.09
C THR A 78 -11.52 -21.47 7.95
N THR A 79 -12.19 -20.58 7.21
CA THR A 79 -13.64 -20.67 6.93
C THR A 79 -13.96 -21.91 6.10
N GLU A 80 -13.24 -22.15 5.01
CA GLU A 80 -13.40 -23.35 4.17
C GLU A 80 -13.14 -24.64 4.96
N ALA A 81 -12.10 -24.65 5.80
CA ALA A 81 -11.81 -25.79 6.66
C ALA A 81 -12.96 -26.07 7.65
N MET A 82 -13.51 -25.04 8.28
CA MET A 82 -14.66 -25.17 9.20
C MET A 82 -15.92 -25.70 8.50
N ILE A 83 -16.22 -25.19 7.30
CA ILE A 83 -17.34 -25.68 6.49
C ILE A 83 -17.15 -27.15 6.12
N PHE A 84 -15.96 -27.53 5.68
CA PHE A 84 -15.63 -28.91 5.33
C PHE A 84 -15.77 -29.85 6.54
N LEU A 85 -15.24 -29.47 7.70
CA LEU A 85 -15.35 -30.23 8.94
C LEU A 85 -16.82 -30.40 9.38
N THR A 86 -17.60 -29.32 9.36
CA THR A 86 -19.02 -29.35 9.74
C THR A 86 -19.82 -30.27 8.81
N THR A 87 -19.53 -30.21 7.51
CA THR A 87 -20.17 -31.07 6.50
C THR A 87 -19.82 -32.54 6.75
N LYS A 88 -18.54 -32.85 7.01
CA LYS A 88 -18.09 -34.21 7.34
C LYS A 88 -18.77 -34.77 8.60
N ILE A 89 -18.88 -33.96 9.66
CA ILE A 89 -19.51 -34.37 10.92
C ILE A 89 -20.99 -34.68 10.71
N ASN A 90 -21.72 -33.82 10.01
CA ASN A 90 -23.14 -34.03 9.71
C ASN A 90 -23.40 -35.30 8.88
N VAL A 91 -22.55 -35.59 7.89
CA VAL A 91 -22.65 -36.82 7.11
C VAL A 91 -22.45 -38.04 8.01
N LYS A 92 -21.46 -38.01 8.91
CA LYS A 92 -21.17 -39.13 9.81
C LYS A 92 -22.33 -39.41 10.79
N LEU A 93 -22.89 -38.37 11.41
CA LEU A 93 -24.04 -38.47 12.31
C LEU A 93 -25.30 -39.06 11.65
N LYS A 94 -25.45 -38.86 10.34
CA LYS A 94 -26.58 -39.40 9.57
C LYS A 94 -26.41 -40.88 9.21
N GLN A 95 -25.18 -41.42 9.22
CA GLN A 95 -24.93 -42.84 8.98
C GLN A 95 -25.02 -43.69 10.26
N ASP A 96 -24.82 -43.07 11.43
CA ASP A 96 -24.91 -43.74 12.74
C ASP A 96 -26.37 -43.79 13.30
N LYS A 97 -27.36 -43.34 12.53
CA LYS A 97 -28.78 -43.24 12.94
C LYS A 97 -29.69 -44.05 12.03
#